data_AF-B6YWZ0-F1
#
_entry.id   AF-B6YWZ0-F1
#
_cell.length_a   1.000
_cell.length_b   1.000
_cell.length_c   1.000
_cell.angle_alpha   90.00
_cell.angle_beta   90.00
_cell.angle_gamma   90.00
#
_symmetry.space_group_name_H-M   'P 1'
#
loop_
_entity.id
_entity.type
_entity.pdbx_description
1 polymer ?
#
loop_
_entity_poly.entity_id
_entity_poly.type
_entity_poly.pdbx_seq_one_letter_code
_entity_poly.pdbx_strand_id
1 'polypeptide(L)'
;MKVVRKLQGAYGLTLILMMYLYPLTIVGLLLLRGALDKLGRKELGRAVRLSVVAFLLSVPLYVAKIFLGISGWAKVLGITPIETSPLVYNGVHVVFLFLQALSLYYLHKTLDVLAEMTEQTILRTAGLILILAIPMHFVSIKVYFAATLTGLVLILFGLENSKEVVA
;
A
#
# COMPACT_ATOMS: atom_id res chain seq x y z
N MET A 1 5.16 -19.09 -13.63
CA MET A 1 6.14 -17.99 -13.91
C MET A 1 5.53 -16.66 -14.37
N LYS A 2 4.70 -16.58 -15.44
CA LYS A 2 4.21 -15.28 -15.97
C LYS A 2 3.32 -14.51 -14.99
N VAL A 3 2.54 -15.20 -14.15
CA VAL A 3 1.66 -14.57 -13.14
C VAL A 3 2.47 -14.05 -11.96
N VAL A 4 3.41 -14.85 -11.43
CA VAL A 4 4.35 -14.45 -10.36
C VAL A 4 5.05 -13.15 -10.70
N ARG A 5 5.67 -13.04 -11.89
CA ARG A 5 6.36 -11.80 -12.32
C ARG A 5 5.41 -10.60 -12.40
N LYS A 6 4.16 -10.80 -12.83
CA LYS A 6 3.15 -9.73 -12.85
C LYS A 6 2.77 -9.29 -11.45
N LEU A 7 2.60 -10.22 -10.52
CA LEU A 7 2.32 -9.91 -9.12
C LEU A 7 3.50 -9.17 -8.47
N GLN A 8 4.72 -9.65 -8.66
CA GLN A 8 5.94 -8.98 -8.18
C GLN A 8 6.04 -7.55 -8.72
N GLY A 9 5.88 -7.38 -10.03
CA GLY A 9 5.90 -6.06 -10.66
C GLY A 9 4.77 -5.15 -10.16
N ALA A 10 3.56 -5.68 -9.97
CA ALA A 10 2.42 -4.90 -9.53
C ALA A 10 2.50 -4.52 -8.03
N TYR A 11 2.92 -5.44 -7.14
CA TYR A 11 3.18 -5.12 -5.72
C TYR A 11 4.35 -4.14 -5.59
N GLY A 12 5.45 -4.37 -6.32
CA GLY A 12 6.59 -3.47 -6.38
C GLY A 12 6.18 -2.06 -6.80
N LEU A 13 5.47 -1.93 -7.92
CA LEU A 13 4.97 -0.65 -8.40
C LEU A 13 4.02 0.00 -7.38
N THR A 14 3.09 -0.76 -6.80
CA THR A 14 2.14 -0.26 -5.80
C THR A 14 2.85 0.36 -4.61
N LEU A 15 3.81 -0.36 -4.00
CA LEU A 15 4.48 0.10 -2.79
C LEU A 15 5.45 1.24 -3.05
N ILE A 16 6.18 1.20 -4.17
CA ILE A 16 7.07 2.30 -4.57
C ILE A 16 6.26 3.57 -4.84
N LEU A 17 5.16 3.48 -5.59
CA LEU A 17 4.29 4.65 -5.82
C LEU A 17 3.65 5.13 -4.51
N MET A 18 3.26 4.24 -3.62
CA MET A 18 2.69 4.63 -2.31
C MET A 18 3.70 5.43 -1.47
N MET A 19 4.99 5.08 -1.52
CA MET A 19 6.05 5.77 -0.78
C MET A 19 6.39 7.13 -1.39
N TYR A 20 6.53 7.20 -2.72
CA TYR A 20 7.11 8.37 -3.38
C TYR A 20 6.08 9.23 -4.12
N LEU A 21 5.12 8.64 -4.82
CA LEU A 21 4.16 9.32 -5.70
C LEU A 21 2.72 8.86 -5.41
N TYR A 22 2.25 9.15 -4.19
CA TYR A 22 1.05 8.53 -3.61
C TYR A 22 -0.17 8.47 -4.55
N PRO A 23 -0.59 9.54 -5.25
CA PRO A 23 -1.76 9.49 -6.13
C PRO A 23 -1.62 8.48 -7.29
N LEU A 24 -0.39 8.22 -7.75
CA LEU A 24 -0.14 7.27 -8.84
C LEU A 24 -0.25 5.80 -8.40
N THR A 25 -0.31 5.52 -7.09
CA THR A 25 -0.47 4.16 -6.55
C THR A 25 -1.67 3.41 -7.15
N ILE A 26 -2.69 4.14 -7.62
CA ILE A 26 -3.82 3.56 -8.35
C ILE A 26 -3.38 2.67 -9.52
N VAL A 27 -2.31 3.05 -10.24
CA VAL A 27 -1.78 2.27 -11.37
C VAL A 27 -1.34 0.89 -10.90
N GLY A 28 -0.56 0.83 -9.82
CA GLY A 28 -0.12 -0.42 -9.21
C GLY A 28 -1.30 -1.28 -8.73
N LEU A 29 -2.27 -0.67 -8.05
CA LEU A 29 -3.47 -1.37 -7.55
C LEU A 29 -4.34 -1.93 -8.69
N LEU A 30 -4.49 -1.21 -9.80
CA LEU A 30 -5.23 -1.69 -10.97
C LEU A 30 -4.51 -2.86 -11.66
N LEU A 31 -3.18 -2.81 -11.76
CA LEU A 31 -2.38 -3.93 -12.26
C LEU A 31 -2.47 -5.15 -11.33
N LEU A 32 -2.44 -4.93 -10.01
CA LEU A 32 -2.62 -5.98 -9.00
C LEU A 32 -3.98 -6.65 -9.17
N ARG A 33 -5.05 -5.85 -9.30
CA ARG A 33 -6.41 -6.37 -9.56
C ARG A 33 -6.43 -7.26 -10.80
N GLY A 34 -5.91 -6.76 -11.93
CA GLY A 34 -5.90 -7.52 -13.18
C GLY A 34 -5.05 -8.80 -13.14
N ALA A 35 -4.02 -8.85 -12.28
CA ALA A 35 -3.22 -10.06 -12.05
C ALA A 35 -3.93 -11.05 -11.12
N LEU A 36 -4.57 -10.56 -10.05
CA LEU A 36 -5.24 -11.37 -9.03
C LEU A 36 -6.59 -11.92 -9.50
N ASP A 37 -7.35 -11.16 -10.30
CA ASP A 37 -8.61 -11.62 -10.89
C ASP A 37 -8.41 -12.85 -11.80
N LYS A 38 -7.21 -13.00 -12.39
CA LYS A 38 -6.85 -14.15 -13.24
C LYS A 38 -6.63 -15.46 -12.46
N LEU A 39 -6.50 -15.38 -11.14
CA LEU A 39 -6.37 -16.56 -10.28
C LEU A 39 -7.72 -17.19 -9.93
N GLY A 40 -8.84 -16.62 -10.41
CA GLY A 40 -10.18 -17.22 -10.25
C GLY A 40 -10.77 -17.14 -8.84
N ARG A 41 -10.06 -16.54 -7.87
CA ARG A 41 -10.50 -16.41 -6.48
C ARG A 41 -11.22 -15.08 -6.26
N LYS A 42 -12.55 -15.15 -6.06
CA LYS A 42 -13.41 -13.96 -5.84
C LYS A 42 -12.95 -13.08 -4.67
N GLU A 43 -12.41 -13.70 -3.62
CA GLU A 43 -11.91 -13.00 -2.43
C GLU A 43 -10.70 -12.10 -2.74
N LEU A 44 -9.80 -12.51 -3.63
CA LEU A 44 -8.66 -11.69 -4.06
C LEU A 44 -9.14 -10.43 -4.77
N GLY A 45 -10.03 -10.58 -5.75
CA GLY A 45 -10.60 -9.45 -6.49
C GLY A 45 -11.39 -8.50 -5.59
N ARG A 46 -12.17 -9.03 -4.64
CA ARG A 46 -12.91 -8.21 -3.66
C ARG A 46 -11.96 -7.45 -2.75
N ALA A 47 -10.92 -8.09 -2.22
CA ALA A 47 -9.95 -7.44 -1.34
C ALA A 47 -9.22 -6.30 -2.07
N VAL A 48 -8.70 -6.51 -3.29
CA VAL A 48 -8.06 -5.42 -4.05
C VAL A 48 -9.05 -4.29 -4.33
N ARG A 49 -10.31 -4.59 -4.67
CA ARG A 49 -11.32 -3.54 -4.89
C ARG A 49 -11.53 -2.68 -3.65
N LEU A 50 -11.60 -3.28 -2.46
CA LEU A 50 -11.73 -2.55 -1.20
C LEU A 50 -10.46 -1.76 -0.88
N SER A 51 -9.28 -2.30 -1.20
CA SER A 51 -8.00 -1.57 -1.12
C SER A 51 -8.00 -0.31 -1.99
N VAL A 52 -8.48 -0.42 -3.24
CA VAL A 52 -8.66 0.70 -4.17
C VAL A 52 -9.64 1.73 -3.64
N VAL A 53 -10.78 1.31 -3.08
CA VAL A 53 -11.76 2.24 -2.50
C VAL A 53 -11.14 3.03 -1.34
N ALA A 54 -10.49 2.34 -0.40
CA ALA A 54 -9.82 3.00 0.72
C ALA A 54 -8.73 3.98 0.24
N PHE A 55 -7.96 3.59 -0.79
CA PHE A 55 -6.97 4.45 -1.42
C PHE A 55 -7.60 5.68 -2.11
N LEU A 56 -8.68 5.53 -2.88
CA LEU A 56 -9.30 6.68 -3.54
C LEU A 56 -9.88 7.67 -2.53
N LEU A 57 -10.41 7.18 -1.41
CA LEU A 57 -10.89 8.02 -0.32
C LEU A 57 -9.77 8.78 0.40
N SER A 58 -8.55 8.25 0.43
CA SER A 58 -7.42 8.93 1.06
C SER A 58 -6.74 9.96 0.15
N VAL A 59 -6.93 9.90 -1.18
CA VAL A 59 -6.30 10.84 -2.13
C VAL A 59 -6.66 12.31 -1.83
N PRO A 60 -7.93 12.69 -1.60
CA PRO A 60 -8.27 14.06 -1.21
C PRO A 60 -7.56 14.51 0.07
N LEU A 61 -7.44 13.62 1.06
CA LEU A 61 -6.71 13.90 2.29
C LEU A 61 -5.20 14.04 2.07
N TYR A 62 -4.63 13.27 1.13
CA TYR A 62 -3.24 13.44 0.73
C TYR A 62 -2.99 14.83 0.11
N VAL A 63 -3.90 15.28 -0.76
CA VAL A 63 -3.84 16.62 -1.34
C VAL A 63 -3.96 17.68 -0.24
N ALA A 64 -4.90 17.52 0.69
CA ALA A 64 -5.02 18.39 1.87
C ALA A 64 -3.71 18.41 2.69
N LYS A 65 -3.06 17.27 2.90
CA LYS A 65 -1.75 17.19 3.58
C LYS A 65 -0.65 18.02 2.90
N ILE A 66 -0.69 18.17 1.57
CA ILE A 66 0.25 19.04 0.85
C ILE A 66 -0.04 20.51 1.17
N PHE A 67 -1.29 20.95 1.02
CA PHE A 67 -1.68 22.33 1.30
C PHE A 67 -1.52 22.73 2.78
N LEU A 68 -1.64 21.78 3.71
CA LEU A 68 -1.42 22.00 5.13
C LEU A 68 0.05 21.89 5.56
N GLY A 69 0.99 21.62 4.64
CA GLY A 69 2.40 21.48 4.95
C GLY A 69 2.78 20.21 5.73
N ILE A 70 1.84 19.28 5.94
CA ILE A 70 2.06 17.98 6.59
C ILE A 70 2.96 17.09 5.73
N SER A 71 2.79 17.18 4.41
CA SER A 71 3.57 16.43 3.42
C SER A 71 4.84 17.19 3.04
N GLY A 72 5.98 16.49 2.93
CA GLY A 72 7.22 17.07 2.42
C GLY A 72 7.11 17.60 0.98
N TRP A 73 6.08 17.18 0.24
CA TRP A 73 5.77 17.69 -1.10
C TRP A 73 5.41 19.17 -1.13
N ALA A 74 4.91 19.74 -0.03
CA ALA A 74 4.62 21.18 0.04
C ALA A 74 5.87 22.00 -0.31
N LYS A 75 7.02 21.62 0.28
CA LYS A 75 8.32 22.25 0.01
C LYS A 75 8.81 22.00 -1.42
N VAL A 76 8.67 20.76 -1.91
CA VAL A 76 9.12 20.39 -3.28
C VAL A 76 8.33 21.16 -4.35
N LEU A 77 7.04 21.38 -4.12
CA LEU A 77 6.14 22.08 -5.05
C LEU A 77 6.12 23.60 -4.84
N GLY A 78 6.85 24.13 -3.84
CA GLY A 78 6.84 25.56 -3.52
C GLY A 78 5.50 26.08 -3.01
N ILE A 79 4.68 25.22 -2.40
CA ILE A 79 3.36 25.58 -1.85
C ILE A 79 3.55 26.15 -0.44
N THR A 80 3.08 27.38 -0.22
CA THR A 80 2.98 27.97 1.12
C THR A 80 1.86 27.27 1.90
N PRO A 81 2.14 26.68 3.08
CA PRO A 81 1.12 26.00 3.87
C PRO A 81 0.00 26.94 4.32
N ILE A 82 -1.23 26.45 4.28
CA ILE A 82 -2.41 27.14 4.81
C ILE A 82 -2.41 26.98 6.34
N GLU A 83 -2.45 28.09 7.06
CA GLU A 83 -2.62 28.07 8.51
C GLU A 83 -3.99 27.51 8.90
N THR A 84 -4.01 26.58 9.85
CA THR A 84 -5.24 25.96 10.34
C THR A 84 -5.10 25.57 11.81
N SER A 85 -6.20 25.18 12.43
CA SER A 85 -6.18 24.70 13.80
C SER A 85 -5.42 23.37 13.93
N PRO A 86 -4.75 23.11 15.07
CA PRO A 86 -4.10 21.82 15.34
C PRO A 86 -5.04 20.62 15.20
N LEU A 87 -6.34 20.82 15.50
CA LEU A 87 -7.36 19.78 15.37
C LEU A 87 -7.55 19.34 13.91
N VAL A 88 -7.66 20.31 12.99
CA VAL A 88 -7.80 20.01 11.54
C VAL A 88 -6.54 19.36 11.01
N TYR A 89 -5.37 19.88 11.38
CA TYR A 89 -4.06 19.32 11.00
C TYR A 89 -3.94 17.84 11.40
N ASN A 90 -4.19 17.54 12.68
CA ASN A 90 -4.10 16.18 13.20
C ASN A 90 -5.21 15.28 12.66
N GLY A 91 -6.44 15.80 12.54
CA GLY A 91 -7.58 15.07 11.98
C GLY A 91 -7.31 14.60 10.55
N VAL A 92 -6.84 15.50 9.66
CA VAL A 92 -6.47 15.15 8.29
C VAL A 92 -5.37 14.10 8.27
N HIS A 93 -4.35 14.25 9.11
CA HIS A 93 -3.23 13.29 9.17
C HIS A 93 -3.68 11.90 9.62
N VAL A 94 -4.43 11.80 10.73
CA VAL A 94 -4.88 10.53 11.30
C VAL A 94 -5.87 9.83 10.38
N VAL A 95 -6.85 10.53 9.82
CA VAL A 95 -7.83 9.92 8.91
C VAL A 95 -7.14 9.44 7.63
N PHE A 96 -6.17 10.20 7.12
CA PHE A 96 -5.34 9.75 5.99
C PHE A 96 -4.61 8.44 6.32
N LEU A 97 -3.92 8.38 7.47
CA LEU A 97 -3.18 7.18 7.87
C LEU A 97 -4.12 6.00 8.11
N PHE A 98 -5.30 6.22 8.67
CA PHE A 98 -6.32 5.19 8.85
C PHE A 98 -6.77 4.60 7.51
N LEU A 99 -7.10 5.44 6.53
CA LEU A 99 -7.49 4.97 5.20
C LEU A 99 -6.34 4.26 4.47
N GLN A 100 -5.11 4.73 4.66
CA GLN A 100 -3.92 4.05 4.14
C GLN A 100 -3.73 2.68 4.80
N ALA A 101 -3.88 2.57 6.12
CA ALA A 101 -3.86 1.31 6.84
C ALA A 101 -4.96 0.36 6.36
N LEU A 102 -6.17 0.88 6.11
CA LEU A 102 -7.28 0.10 5.57
C LEU A 102 -6.97 -0.42 4.15
N SER A 103 -6.36 0.41 3.31
CA SER A 103 -5.90 0.00 1.97
C SER A 103 -4.87 -1.13 2.04
N LEU A 104 -3.88 -1.01 2.94
CA LEU A 104 -2.86 -2.03 3.19
C LEU A 104 -3.42 -3.28 3.87
N TYR A 105 -4.43 -3.15 4.74
CA TYR A 105 -5.13 -4.27 5.36
C TYR A 105 -5.76 -5.17 4.29
N TYR A 106 -6.41 -4.58 3.29
CA TYR A 106 -6.97 -5.36 2.19
C TYR A 106 -5.90 -5.96 1.27
N LEU A 107 -4.74 -5.32 1.09
CA LEU A 107 -3.59 -5.95 0.42
C LEU A 107 -2.99 -7.08 1.27
N HIS A 108 -2.98 -6.96 2.59
CA HIS A 108 -2.60 -8.05 3.47
C HIS A 108 -3.56 -9.22 3.30
N LYS A 109 -4.88 -8.99 3.18
CA LYS A 109 -5.83 -10.06 2.86
C LYS A 109 -5.55 -10.75 1.53
N THR A 110 -5.08 -10.03 0.51
CA THR A 110 -4.66 -10.70 -0.74
C THR A 110 -3.38 -11.51 -0.55
N LEU A 111 -2.42 -11.01 0.23
CA LEU A 111 -1.20 -11.75 0.56
C LEU A 111 -1.45 -12.97 1.44
N ASP A 112 -2.43 -12.90 2.33
CA ASP A 112 -2.86 -13.99 3.20
C ASP A 112 -3.41 -15.17 2.39
N VAL A 113 -4.32 -14.89 1.46
CA VAL A 113 -4.86 -15.90 0.54
C VAL A 113 -3.76 -16.46 -0.37
N LEU A 114 -2.86 -15.60 -0.87
CA LEU A 114 -1.71 -16.08 -1.65
C LEU A 114 -0.80 -16.98 -0.80
N ALA A 115 -0.56 -16.64 0.46
CA ALA A 115 0.24 -17.45 1.38
C ALA A 115 -0.34 -18.85 1.57
N GLU A 116 -1.67 -18.96 1.67
CA GLU A 116 -2.38 -20.24 1.74
C GLU A 116 -2.28 -21.02 0.44
N MET A 117 -2.43 -20.35 -0.71
CA MET A 117 -2.35 -20.99 -2.03
C MET A 117 -0.95 -21.51 -2.36
N THR A 118 0.10 -20.91 -1.79
CA THR A 118 1.49 -21.20 -2.16
C THR A 118 2.32 -21.80 -1.03
N GLU A 119 1.71 -22.00 0.13
CA GLU A 119 2.36 -22.41 1.39
C GLU A 119 3.51 -21.46 1.82
N GLN A 120 3.46 -20.19 1.38
CA GLN A 120 4.49 -19.19 1.67
C GLN A 120 4.01 -18.23 2.76
N THR A 121 4.11 -18.65 4.03
CA THR A 121 3.71 -17.84 5.21
C THR A 121 4.41 -16.48 5.29
N ILE A 122 5.58 -16.34 4.67
CA ILE A 122 6.32 -15.08 4.57
C ILE A 122 5.51 -13.95 3.89
N LEU A 123 4.57 -14.29 2.99
CA LEU A 123 3.67 -13.31 2.36
C LEU A 123 2.70 -12.70 3.38
N ARG A 124 2.16 -13.51 4.30
CA ARG A 124 1.31 -13.05 5.41
C ARG A 124 2.09 -12.09 6.32
N THR A 125 3.29 -12.49 6.71
CA THR A 125 4.20 -11.65 7.53
C THR A 125 4.52 -10.33 6.85
N ALA A 126 4.79 -10.37 5.55
CA ALA A 126 5.04 -9.16 4.77
C ALA A 126 3.85 -8.20 4.81
N GLY A 127 2.62 -8.70 4.62
CA GLY A 127 1.41 -7.88 4.73
C GLY A 127 1.22 -7.27 6.13
N LEU A 128 1.53 -8.00 7.20
CA LEU A 128 1.47 -7.47 8.56
C LEU A 128 2.50 -6.35 8.78
N ILE A 129 3.72 -6.53 8.28
CA ILE A 129 4.76 -5.49 8.34
C ILE A 129 4.29 -4.20 7.64
N LEU A 130 3.63 -4.32 6.49
CA LEU A 130 3.07 -3.16 5.77
C LEU A 130 2.02 -2.41 6.61
N ILE A 131 1.12 -3.13 7.30
CA ILE A 131 0.13 -2.51 8.20
C ILE A 131 0.84 -1.82 9.38
N LEU A 132 1.79 -2.51 10.02
CA LEU A 132 2.56 -1.99 11.15
C LEU A 132 3.49 -0.84 10.78
N ALA A 133 3.82 -0.68 9.50
CA ALA A 133 4.55 0.48 9.01
C ALA A 133 3.75 1.78 9.19
N ILE A 134 2.41 1.73 9.17
CA ILE A 134 1.58 2.96 9.25
C ILE A 134 1.80 3.73 10.55
N PRO A 135 1.75 3.13 11.76
CA PRO A 135 2.14 3.82 12.99
C PRO A 135 3.55 4.42 12.97
N MET A 136 4.48 3.88 12.17
CA MET A 136 5.84 4.41 12.08
C MET A 136 5.91 5.80 11.46
N HIS A 137 4.85 6.27 10.79
CA HIS A 137 4.72 7.67 10.38
C HIS A 137 4.82 8.65 11.55
N PHE A 138 4.38 8.26 12.76
CA PHE A 138 4.48 9.09 13.96
C PHE A 138 5.88 9.10 14.56
N VAL A 139 6.70 8.08 14.29
CA VAL A 139 8.10 8.02 14.74
C VAL A 139 8.99 8.78 13.78
N SER A 140 9.00 8.38 12.51
CA SER A 140 9.76 9.02 11.44
C SER A 140 9.37 8.43 10.08
N ILE A 141 9.30 9.29 9.07
CA ILE A 141 9.10 8.86 7.67
C ILE A 141 10.15 7.84 7.21
N LYS A 142 11.38 7.93 7.72
CA LYS A 142 12.46 6.99 7.37
C LYS A 142 12.17 5.57 7.88
N VAL A 143 11.60 5.46 9.09
CA VAL A 143 11.25 4.16 9.68
C VAL A 143 10.06 3.54 8.94
N TYR A 144 9.06 4.35 8.59
CA TYR A 144 7.97 3.93 7.71
C TYR A 144 8.49 3.39 6.36
N PHE A 145 9.45 4.10 5.73
CA PHE A 145 10.03 3.68 4.45
C PHE A 145 10.81 2.37 4.58
N ALA A 146 11.62 2.23 5.63
CA ALA A 146 12.36 1.00 5.89
C ALA A 146 11.41 -0.19 6.08
N ALA A 147 10.39 -0.05 6.93
CA ALA A 147 9.40 -1.11 7.16
C ALA A 147 8.62 -1.47 5.89
N THR A 148 8.22 -0.47 5.10
CA THR A 148 7.53 -0.70 3.81
C THR A 148 8.42 -1.43 2.82
N LEU A 149 9.70 -1.08 2.74
CA LEU A 149 10.68 -1.75 1.88
C LEU A 149 10.95 -3.19 2.34
N THR A 150 11.07 -3.42 3.66
CA THR A 150 11.17 -4.77 4.22
C THR A 150 9.95 -5.61 3.83
N GLY A 151 8.74 -5.08 3.98
CA GLY A 151 7.51 -5.73 3.52
C GLY A 151 7.57 -6.06 2.03
N LEU A 152 7.98 -5.12 1.18
CA LEU A 152 8.15 -5.36 -0.25
C LEU A 152 9.14 -6.50 -0.54
N VAL A 153 10.32 -6.49 0.07
CA VAL A 153 11.34 -7.54 -0.14
C VAL A 153 10.79 -8.91 0.22
N LEU A 154 10.07 -9.03 1.34
CA LEU A 154 9.45 -10.28 1.76
C LEU A 154 8.34 -10.74 0.81
N ILE A 155 7.55 -9.81 0.24
CA ILE A 155 6.56 -10.14 -0.81
C ILE A 155 7.29 -10.73 -2.03
N LEU A 156 8.32 -10.03 -2.52
CA LEU A 156 9.04 -10.46 -3.72
C LEU A 156 9.68 -11.85 -3.53
N PHE A 157 10.32 -12.06 -2.38
CA PHE A 157 10.93 -13.32 -1.99
C PHE A 157 9.89 -14.44 -1.85
N GLY A 158 8.78 -14.19 -1.16
CA GLY A 158 7.72 -15.19 -1.01
C GLY A 158 7.10 -15.59 -2.36
N LEU A 159 6.85 -14.62 -3.25
CA LEU A 159 6.33 -14.89 -4.58
C LEU A 159 7.32 -15.66 -5.45
N GLU A 160 8.62 -15.36 -5.35
CA GLU A 160 9.67 -16.06 -6.10
C GLU A 160 9.78 -17.54 -5.70
N ASN A 161 9.62 -17.84 -4.41
CA ASN A 161 9.67 -19.20 -3.87
C ASN A 161 8.32 -19.95 -3.96
N SER A 162 7.27 -19.29 -4.44
CA SER A 162 5.96 -19.91 -4.62
C SER A 162 5.97 -20.86 -5.83
N LYS A 163 6.03 -22.17 -5.56
CA LYS A 163 6.14 -23.22 -6.60
C LYS A 163 4.90 -23.32 -7.50
N GLU A 164 3.71 -22.91 -7.03
CA GLU A 164 2.42 -23.29 -7.62
C GLU A 164 1.43 -22.14 -7.90
N VAL A 165 1.86 -20.90 -8.15
CA VAL A 165 0.90 -19.81 -8.55
C VAL A 165 0.29 -20.07 -9.95
N VAL A 166 0.53 -21.23 -10.55
CA VAL A 166 0.05 -21.60 -11.90
C VAL A 166 -0.33 -23.09 -11.92
N ALA A 167 -1.57 -23.37 -11.52
CA ALA A 167 -2.42 -24.35 -12.19
C ALA A 167 -3.76 -23.64 -12.48
#